data_AF-A0A259KQN4-F1
#
_entry.id   AF-A0A259KQN4-F1
#
_cell.length_a   1.000
_cell.length_b   1.000
_cell.length_c   1.000
_cell.angle_alpha   90.00
_cell.angle_beta   90.00
_cell.angle_gamma   90.00
#
_symmetry.space_group_name_H-M   'P 1'
#
loop_
_entity.id
_entity.type
_entity.pdbx_description
1 polymer ?
#
loop_
_entity_poly.entity_id
_entity_poly.type
_entity_poly.pdbx_seq_one_letter_code
_entity_poly.pdbx_strand_id
1 'polypeptide(L)'
;MSFNLRQELQAPTTVLGKRYMLLLLCTIVASVFFLFFSLELPQAFHHSQTWVMWFELFFLVVFSVDLVLRLATHPFTDLKGFLLLALDFLAIVPSALVVLTYWNLMPEQHLDILGLLRLFRLLRVMQLLRMSHLLTDILGVSVFSLVFANMATHLGLRVFVSATDKTMNLNLAQYIERPVLLLAVTAVGSVMGIALAITFGVVNRKRDDVTEMHRTTMDAVDTFERDFRDVFENVSPEQRETIFGTFRKEMALFLKSAISYPHFKQSALTFLDQVRAVVKARPSMDVPFHAVLVQRISGFLTKTQIAFPAAFYGWLSLLANLYFVLVMMATPGITGMFVQLLVIFVFQGLLVIIQDMDYPLDADATIFNAKILD
;
A
#
# COMPACT_ATOMS: atom_id res chain seq x y z
N MET A 1 -8.45 17.63 28.17
CA MET A 1 -7.31 16.69 28.07
C MET A 1 -7.65 15.41 27.30
N SER A 2 -8.84 14.82 27.45
CA SER A 2 -9.24 13.57 26.77
C SER A 2 -9.35 13.67 25.23
N PHE A 3 -9.71 14.83 24.68
CA PHE A 3 -9.87 15.03 23.23
C PHE A 3 -8.55 14.89 22.44
N ASN A 4 -7.45 15.46 22.95
CA ASN A 4 -6.13 15.33 22.32
C ASN A 4 -5.61 13.89 22.35
N LEU A 5 -5.88 13.16 23.43
CA LEU A 5 -5.37 11.80 23.62
C LEU A 5 -6.11 10.80 22.72
N ARG A 6 -7.43 10.98 22.54
CA ARG A 6 -8.22 10.19 21.59
C ARG A 6 -7.79 10.45 20.15
N GLN A 7 -7.57 11.71 19.79
CA GLN A 7 -7.13 12.07 18.44
C GLN A 7 -5.75 11.48 18.15
N GLU A 8 -4.81 11.56 19.09
CA GLU A 8 -3.47 10.99 18.94
C GLU A 8 -3.44 9.45 18.85
N LEU A 9 -4.36 8.75 19.52
CA LEU A 9 -4.49 7.28 19.41
C LEU A 9 -5.13 6.83 18.09
N GLN A 10 -5.93 7.68 17.45
CA GLN A 10 -6.63 7.36 16.20
C GLN A 10 -5.92 7.88 14.96
N ALA A 11 -5.27 9.02 15.06
CA ALA A 11 -4.53 9.69 13.99
C ALA A 11 -3.34 10.45 14.62
N PRO A 12 -2.19 9.78 14.81
CA PRO A 12 -1.04 10.35 15.50
C PRO A 12 -0.43 11.49 14.69
N THR A 13 -0.58 12.72 15.18
CA THR A 13 0.07 13.91 14.60
C THR A 13 1.38 14.23 15.31
N THR A 14 1.50 13.90 16.60
CA THR A 14 2.72 14.15 17.37
C THR A 14 3.79 13.08 17.15
N VAL A 15 5.06 13.45 17.34
CA VAL A 15 6.21 12.52 17.28
C VAL A 15 6.06 11.37 18.27
N LEU A 16 5.49 11.64 19.46
CA LEU A 16 5.29 10.63 20.49
C LEU A 16 4.18 9.65 20.12
N GLY A 17 3.06 10.13 19.56
CA GLY A 17 2.00 9.29 19.01
C GLY A 17 2.50 8.37 17.89
N LYS A 18 3.30 8.89 16.96
CA LYS A 18 3.90 8.09 15.88
C LYS A 18 4.82 6.98 16.41
N ARG A 19 5.68 7.28 17.41
CA ARG A 19 6.56 6.29 18.05
C ARG A 19 5.79 5.21 18.80
N TYR A 20 4.75 5.61 19.52
CA TYR A 20 3.87 4.67 20.23
C TYR A 20 3.18 3.70 19.25
N MET A 21 2.65 4.23 18.17
CA MET A 21 2.00 3.44 17.12
C MET A 21 2.96 2.49 16.41
N LEU A 22 4.19 2.94 16.13
CA LEU A 22 5.25 2.08 15.61
C LEU A 22 5.59 0.94 16.57
N LEU A 23 5.70 1.23 17.87
CA LEU A 23 5.94 0.23 18.90
C LEU A 23 4.81 -0.80 18.94
N LEU A 24 3.54 -0.36 18.90
CA LEU A 24 2.39 -1.26 18.83
C LEU A 24 2.44 -2.14 17.58
N LEU A 25 2.70 -1.55 16.43
CA LEU A 25 2.81 -2.28 15.16
C LEU A 25 3.87 -3.39 15.22
N CYS A 26 5.08 -3.04 15.66
CA CYS A 26 6.17 -3.99 15.82
C CYS A 26 5.80 -5.10 16.82
N THR A 27 5.13 -4.73 17.91
CA THR A 27 4.69 -5.69 18.94
C THR A 27 3.64 -6.65 18.42
N ILE A 28 2.67 -6.19 17.63
CA ILE A 28 1.66 -7.07 17.02
C ILE A 28 2.34 -8.08 16.10
N VAL A 29 3.21 -7.63 15.20
CA VAL A 29 3.89 -8.51 14.26
C VAL A 29 4.81 -9.50 14.96
N ALA A 30 5.60 -9.04 15.94
CA ALA A 30 6.39 -9.93 16.78
C ALA A 30 5.51 -10.99 17.47
N SER A 31 4.32 -10.63 17.94
CA SER A 31 3.41 -11.58 18.59
C SER A 31 2.81 -12.62 17.63
N VAL A 32 2.55 -12.26 16.37
CA VAL A 32 2.08 -13.20 15.34
C VAL A 32 3.20 -14.17 14.95
N PHE A 33 4.42 -13.68 14.75
CA PHE A 33 5.59 -14.53 14.51
C PHE A 33 5.84 -15.47 15.69
N PHE A 34 5.76 -14.97 16.93
CA PHE A 34 5.91 -15.78 18.13
C PHE A 34 4.87 -16.90 18.20
N LEU A 35 3.61 -16.61 17.89
CA LEU A 35 2.56 -17.62 17.80
C LEU A 35 2.87 -18.67 16.73
N PHE A 36 3.31 -18.26 15.54
CA PHE A 36 3.70 -19.17 14.47
C PHE A 36 4.82 -20.12 14.91
N PHE A 37 5.91 -19.58 15.47
CA PHE A 37 7.02 -20.40 15.95
C PHE A 37 6.62 -21.34 17.08
N SER A 38 5.71 -20.90 17.97
CA SER A 38 5.20 -21.76 19.04
C SER A 38 4.44 -22.99 18.53
N LEU A 39 3.78 -22.87 17.37
CA LEU A 39 3.06 -23.97 16.75
C LEU A 39 3.99 -24.91 15.98
N GLU A 40 4.99 -24.37 15.28
CA GLU A 40 5.88 -25.20 14.44
C GLU A 40 7.07 -25.81 15.18
N LEU A 41 7.51 -25.20 16.29
CA LEU A 41 8.62 -25.70 17.11
C LEU A 41 8.18 -25.92 18.57
N PRO A 42 7.28 -26.87 18.83
CA PRO A 42 6.74 -27.10 20.18
C PRO A 42 7.82 -27.44 21.22
N GLN A 43 8.90 -28.14 20.81
CA GLN A 43 10.00 -28.49 21.72
C GLN A 43 10.82 -27.28 22.18
N ALA A 44 11.00 -26.28 21.30
CA ALA A 44 11.69 -25.06 21.67
C ALA A 44 10.77 -24.11 22.44
N PHE A 45 9.48 -24.05 22.11
CA PHE A 45 8.52 -23.08 22.68
C PHE A 45 7.58 -23.70 23.74
N HIS A 46 8.08 -24.63 24.56
CA HIS A 46 7.30 -25.16 25.67
C HIS A 46 6.98 -24.06 26.70
N HIS A 47 5.75 -24.05 27.22
CA HIS A 47 5.26 -23.02 28.16
C HIS A 47 6.01 -22.97 29.49
N SER A 48 6.69 -24.05 29.86
CA SER A 48 7.54 -24.12 31.04
C SER A 48 8.86 -23.33 30.88
N GLN A 49 9.21 -22.92 29.65
CA GLN A 49 10.46 -22.21 29.42
C GLN A 49 10.35 -20.74 29.83
N THR A 50 11.29 -20.30 30.66
CA THR A 50 11.29 -18.95 31.27
C THR A 50 11.29 -17.82 30.24
N TRP A 51 11.96 -18.00 29.10
CA TRP A 51 11.99 -16.95 28.07
C TRP A 51 10.64 -16.80 27.35
N VAL A 52 9.88 -17.88 27.15
CA VAL A 52 8.51 -17.83 26.58
C VAL A 52 7.63 -16.98 27.49
N MET A 53 7.73 -17.17 28.81
CA MET A 53 7.01 -16.36 29.80
C MET A 53 7.37 -14.88 29.71
N TRP A 54 8.65 -14.52 29.58
CA TRP A 54 9.05 -13.11 29.46
C TRP A 54 8.46 -12.42 28.23
N PHE A 55 8.44 -13.10 27.08
CA PHE A 55 7.81 -12.55 25.87
C PHE A 55 6.29 -12.42 26.02
N GLU A 56 5.62 -13.42 26.61
CA GLU A 56 4.17 -13.36 26.86
C GLU A 56 3.79 -12.26 27.84
N LEU A 57 4.58 -12.07 28.90
CA LEU A 57 4.41 -10.99 29.85
C LEU A 57 4.61 -9.63 29.19
N PHE A 58 5.66 -9.50 28.35
CA PHE A 58 5.89 -8.28 27.58
C PHE A 58 4.71 -7.93 26.67
N PHE A 59 4.22 -8.90 25.89
CA PHE A 59 3.04 -8.70 25.05
C PHE A 59 1.80 -8.34 25.87
N LEU A 60 1.56 -9.05 26.98
CA LEU A 60 0.45 -8.77 27.89
C LEU A 60 0.50 -7.34 28.41
N VAL A 61 1.65 -6.87 28.88
CA VAL A 61 1.80 -5.51 29.41
C VAL A 61 1.54 -4.46 28.33
N VAL A 62 2.18 -4.57 27.16
CA VAL A 62 2.03 -3.60 26.07
C VAL A 62 0.57 -3.51 25.61
N PHE A 63 -0.08 -4.65 25.37
CA PHE A 63 -1.47 -4.65 24.91
C PHE A 63 -2.47 -4.27 26.00
N SER A 64 -2.20 -4.59 27.27
CA SER A 64 -3.04 -4.14 28.37
C SER A 64 -3.00 -2.62 28.52
N VAL A 65 -1.82 -2.02 28.38
CA VAL A 65 -1.69 -0.55 28.39
C VAL A 65 -2.46 0.07 27.23
N ASP A 66 -2.35 -0.46 26.00
CA ASP A 66 -3.15 0.00 24.85
C ASP A 66 -4.66 -0.14 25.07
N LEU A 67 -5.11 -1.29 25.58
CA LEU A 67 -6.52 -1.51 25.89
C LEU A 67 -7.03 -0.50 26.93
N VAL A 68 -6.29 -0.26 28.02
CA VAL A 68 -6.67 0.70 29.06
C VAL A 68 -6.73 2.12 28.51
N LEU A 69 -5.75 2.53 27.69
CA LEU A 69 -5.74 3.85 27.04
C LEU A 69 -6.93 4.04 26.10
N ARG A 70 -7.28 3.02 25.32
CA ARG A 70 -8.47 3.05 24.44
C ARG A 70 -9.77 3.05 25.23
N LEU A 71 -9.87 2.23 26.26
CA LEU A 71 -11.04 2.18 27.14
C LEU A 71 -11.29 3.53 27.82
N ALA A 72 -10.23 4.18 28.30
CA ALA A 72 -10.32 5.49 28.94
C ALA A 72 -10.74 6.63 28.00
N THR A 73 -10.56 6.46 26.69
CA THR A 73 -10.83 7.49 25.67
C THR A 73 -12.07 7.19 24.83
N HIS A 74 -12.71 6.03 25.00
CA HIS A 74 -13.82 5.60 24.16
C HIS A 74 -15.16 6.21 24.61
N PRO A 75 -15.96 6.82 23.70
CA PRO A 75 -17.32 7.22 24.02
C PRO A 75 -18.24 5.99 24.03
N PHE A 76 -19.04 5.82 25.09
CA PHE A 76 -19.99 4.70 25.26
C PHE A 76 -21.12 4.65 24.21
N THR A 77 -21.19 5.61 23.29
CA THR A 77 -22.25 5.72 22.27
C THR A 77 -21.92 4.97 20.96
N ASP A 78 -20.67 4.55 20.74
CA ASP A 78 -20.25 3.89 19.50
C ASP A 78 -20.20 2.36 19.63
N LEU A 79 -21.24 1.69 19.15
CA LEU A 79 -21.38 0.23 19.24
C LEU A 79 -20.33 -0.52 18.41
N LYS A 80 -19.88 0.05 17.28
CA LYS A 80 -18.82 -0.56 16.45
C LYS A 80 -17.47 -0.47 17.15
N GLY A 81 -17.16 0.69 17.71
CA GLY A 81 -15.96 0.90 18.50
C GLY A 81 -15.90 0.00 19.74
N PHE A 82 -17.03 -0.19 20.42
CA PHE A 82 -17.14 -1.10 21.55
C PHE A 82 -16.89 -2.57 21.16
N LEU A 83 -17.42 -3.03 20.02
CA LEU A 83 -17.15 -4.38 19.51
C LEU A 83 -15.66 -4.58 19.23
N LEU A 84 -15.00 -3.59 18.61
CA LEU A 84 -13.55 -3.63 18.38
C LEU A 84 -12.76 -3.69 19.69
N LEU A 85 -13.14 -2.93 20.70
CA LEU A 85 -12.55 -2.99 22.04
C LEU A 85 -12.74 -4.37 22.70
N ALA A 86 -13.89 -5.00 22.51
CA ALA A 86 -14.13 -6.35 23.00
C ALA A 86 -13.24 -7.39 22.30
N LEU A 87 -13.00 -7.24 20.99
CA LEU A 87 -12.03 -8.06 20.25
C LEU A 87 -10.60 -7.83 20.75
N ASP A 88 -10.22 -6.57 21.01
CA ASP A 88 -8.91 -6.21 21.57
C ASP A 88 -8.71 -6.88 22.94
N PHE A 89 -9.73 -6.86 23.81
CA PHE A 89 -9.72 -7.58 25.09
C PHE A 89 -9.56 -9.09 24.89
N LEU A 90 -10.37 -9.70 24.01
CA LEU A 90 -10.33 -11.13 23.73
C LEU A 90 -8.96 -11.57 23.20
N ALA A 91 -8.26 -10.70 22.48
CA ALA A 91 -6.91 -10.96 21.97
C ALA A 91 -5.82 -10.99 23.05
N ILE A 92 -6.09 -10.45 24.24
CA ILE A 92 -5.15 -10.38 25.37
C ILE A 92 -5.33 -11.56 26.33
N VAL A 93 -6.57 -12.05 26.47
CA VAL A 93 -6.95 -13.18 27.35
C VAL A 93 -5.97 -14.37 27.24
N PRO A 94 -5.55 -14.83 26.04
CA PRO A 94 -4.68 -16.01 25.95
C PRO A 94 -3.27 -15.77 26.47
N SER A 95 -2.75 -14.53 26.40
CA SER A 95 -1.45 -14.19 27.01
C SER A 95 -1.57 -14.10 28.53
N ALA A 96 -2.68 -13.57 29.04
CA ALA A 96 -2.96 -13.54 30.48
C ALA A 96 -3.06 -14.95 31.08
N LEU A 97 -3.78 -15.86 30.41
CA LEU A 97 -3.92 -17.24 30.87
C LEU A 97 -2.58 -17.98 30.94
N VAL A 98 -1.70 -17.80 29.96
CA VAL A 98 -0.35 -18.42 29.97
C VAL A 98 0.48 -17.92 31.14
N VAL A 99 0.45 -16.63 31.43
CA VAL A 99 1.17 -16.04 32.57
C VAL A 99 0.59 -16.56 33.90
N LEU A 100 -0.73 -16.67 34.02
CA LEU A 100 -1.39 -17.22 35.22
C LEU A 100 -1.06 -18.70 35.46
N THR A 101 -0.99 -19.52 34.40
CA THR A 101 -0.57 -20.93 34.51
C THR A 101 0.88 -21.05 34.96
N TYR A 102 1.77 -20.19 34.48
CA TYR A 102 3.19 -20.21 34.89
C TYR A 102 3.37 -19.88 36.38
N TRP A 103 2.53 -19.01 36.94
CA TRP A 103 2.53 -18.70 38.38
C TRP A 103 1.79 -19.73 39.24
N ASN A 104 1.43 -20.89 38.70
CA ASN A 104 0.68 -21.95 39.39
C ASN A 104 -0.68 -21.50 39.95
N LEU A 105 -1.27 -20.43 39.39
CA LEU A 105 -2.60 -19.95 39.80
C LEU A 105 -3.73 -20.73 39.11
N MET A 106 -3.42 -21.48 38.05
CA MET A 106 -4.34 -22.37 37.33
C MET A 106 -3.70 -23.74 37.05
N PRO A 107 -4.43 -24.87 37.18
CA PRO A 107 -3.90 -26.20 36.87
C PRO A 107 -3.66 -26.41 35.36
N GLU A 108 -2.56 -27.06 35.01
CA GLU A 108 -2.15 -27.37 33.62
C GLU A 108 -3.09 -28.34 32.87
N GLN A 109 -4.07 -28.95 33.53
CA GLN A 109 -4.88 -30.04 32.95
C GLN A 109 -5.88 -29.61 31.85
N HIS A 110 -5.99 -28.32 31.53
CA HIS A 110 -6.90 -27.79 30.50
C HIS A 110 -6.16 -27.18 29.27
N LEU A 111 -4.90 -27.55 29.05
CA LEU A 111 -4.03 -26.98 28.01
C LEU A 111 -4.53 -27.13 26.56
N ASP A 112 -5.37 -28.13 26.27
CA ASP A 112 -5.91 -28.33 24.91
C ASP A 112 -6.98 -27.27 24.56
N ILE A 113 -7.81 -26.87 25.52
CA ILE A 113 -8.78 -25.76 25.37
C ILE A 113 -8.03 -24.42 25.24
N LEU A 114 -6.87 -24.29 25.89
CA LEU A 114 -5.97 -23.14 25.74
C LEU A 114 -5.39 -23.04 24.31
N GLY A 115 -5.30 -24.14 23.56
CA GLY A 115 -4.86 -24.17 22.17
C GLY A 115 -5.76 -23.31 21.26
N LEU A 116 -7.08 -23.52 21.32
CA LEU A 116 -8.05 -22.71 20.56
C LEU A 116 -8.09 -21.26 21.05
N LEU A 117 -7.98 -21.04 22.36
CA LEU A 117 -7.94 -19.68 22.90
C LEU A 117 -6.76 -18.88 22.34
N ARG A 118 -5.61 -19.51 22.05
CA ARG A 118 -4.46 -18.83 21.41
C ARG A 118 -4.79 -18.26 20.04
N LEU A 119 -5.78 -18.79 19.33
CA LEU A 119 -6.23 -18.22 18.06
C LEU A 119 -6.81 -16.81 18.22
N PHE A 120 -7.34 -16.45 19.39
CA PHE A 120 -7.78 -15.08 19.64
C PHE A 120 -6.64 -14.07 19.54
N ARG A 121 -5.37 -14.48 19.65
CA ARG A 121 -4.22 -13.59 19.38
C ARG A 121 -4.18 -13.13 17.92
N LEU A 122 -4.76 -13.88 16.98
CA LEU A 122 -4.86 -13.47 15.58
C LEU A 122 -5.82 -12.29 15.38
N LEU A 123 -6.72 -12.01 16.33
CA LEU A 123 -7.53 -10.80 16.31
C LEU A 123 -6.65 -9.53 16.32
N ARG A 124 -5.40 -9.61 16.79
CA ARG A 124 -4.43 -8.52 16.69
C ARG A 124 -4.08 -8.17 15.24
N VAL A 125 -4.16 -9.12 14.31
CA VAL A 125 -3.99 -8.84 12.87
C VAL A 125 -5.11 -7.92 12.36
N MET A 126 -6.32 -8.03 12.92
CA MET A 126 -7.40 -7.09 12.60
C MET A 126 -7.07 -5.66 13.08
N GLN A 127 -6.33 -5.52 14.19
CA GLN A 127 -5.85 -4.21 14.63
C GLN A 127 -4.86 -3.60 13.62
N LEU A 128 -3.97 -4.41 13.02
CA LEU A 128 -3.08 -3.94 11.94
C LEU A 128 -3.87 -3.48 10.72
N LEU A 129 -4.90 -4.23 10.32
CA LEU A 129 -5.76 -3.86 9.19
C LEU A 129 -6.49 -2.53 9.43
N ARG A 130 -6.92 -2.28 10.66
CA ARG A 130 -7.51 -0.99 11.05
C ARG A 130 -6.50 0.14 10.97
N MET A 131 -5.23 -0.12 11.29
CA MET A 131 -4.14 0.86 11.29
C MET A 131 -3.41 0.95 9.94
N SER A 132 -3.91 0.31 8.88
CA SER A 132 -3.26 0.26 7.56
C SER A 132 -3.07 1.63 6.93
N HIS A 133 -4.04 2.54 7.10
CA HIS A 133 -3.93 3.92 6.63
C HIS A 133 -2.93 4.76 7.45
N LEU A 134 -2.66 4.39 8.71
CA LEU A 134 -1.69 5.08 9.57
C LEU A 134 -0.26 4.58 9.34
N LEU A 135 -0.12 3.36 8.82
CA LEU A 135 1.15 2.75 8.43
C LEU A 135 1.86 3.60 7.36
N THR A 136 1.13 4.10 6.37
CA THR A 136 1.65 5.01 5.34
C THR A 136 2.06 6.37 5.91
N ASP A 137 1.34 6.89 6.90
CA ASP A 137 1.64 8.20 7.52
C ASP A 137 2.84 8.17 8.49
N ILE A 138 3.13 7.00 9.05
CA ILE A 138 4.21 6.79 10.04
C ILE A 138 5.49 6.29 9.36
N LEU A 139 5.39 5.27 8.51
CA LEU A 139 6.55 4.66 7.83
C LEU A 139 6.87 5.33 6.49
N GLY A 140 6.00 6.24 6.03
CA GLY A 140 6.03 6.76 4.68
C GLY A 140 5.38 5.79 3.70
N VAL A 141 5.10 6.31 2.50
CA VAL A 141 4.64 5.51 1.37
C VAL A 141 5.84 4.72 0.84
N SER A 142 5.86 3.42 1.11
CA SER A 142 6.88 2.51 0.62
C SER A 142 6.22 1.20 0.20
N VAL A 143 6.87 0.47 -0.71
CA VAL A 143 6.42 -0.88 -1.09
C VAL A 143 6.24 -1.74 0.16
N PHE A 144 7.16 -1.62 1.12
CA PHE A 144 7.10 -2.37 2.36
C PHE A 144 5.84 -2.03 3.18
N SER A 145 5.55 -0.75 3.43
CA SER A 145 4.39 -0.35 4.23
C SER A 145 3.06 -0.71 3.57
N LEU A 146 2.99 -0.66 2.23
CA LEU A 146 1.79 -1.02 1.45
C LEU A 146 1.53 -2.53 1.38
N VAL A 147 2.59 -3.35 1.33
CA VAL A 147 2.45 -4.82 1.24
C VAL A 147 2.33 -5.47 2.62
N PHE A 148 2.78 -4.79 3.68
CA PHE A 148 2.83 -5.32 5.04
C PHE A 148 1.48 -5.82 5.57
N ALA A 149 0.41 -5.07 5.36
CA ALA A 149 -0.93 -5.47 5.79
C ALA A 149 -1.38 -6.79 5.13
N ASN A 150 -1.05 -6.97 3.85
CA ASN A 150 -1.35 -8.21 3.14
C ASN A 150 -0.50 -9.37 3.68
N MET A 151 0.80 -9.15 3.91
CA MET A 151 1.70 -10.14 4.52
C MET A 151 1.19 -10.60 5.90
N ALA A 152 0.80 -9.66 6.76
CA ALA A 152 0.27 -9.96 8.09
C ALA A 152 -1.04 -10.75 8.02
N THR A 153 -1.92 -10.43 7.06
CA THR A 153 -3.19 -11.14 6.86
C THR A 153 -2.96 -12.58 6.43
N HIS A 154 -2.08 -12.80 5.45
CA HIS A 154 -1.74 -14.13 4.96
C HIS A 154 -0.99 -14.96 6.02
N LEU A 155 -0.10 -14.34 6.79
CA LEU A 155 0.54 -15.00 7.94
C LEU A 155 -0.49 -15.38 9.00
N GLY A 156 -1.43 -14.49 9.32
CA GLY A 156 -2.52 -14.77 10.26
C GLY A 156 -3.41 -15.91 9.79
N LEU A 157 -3.80 -15.91 8.50
CA LEU A 157 -4.56 -16.99 7.88
C LEU A 157 -3.82 -18.33 7.96
N ARG A 158 -2.51 -18.34 7.70
CA ARG A 158 -1.68 -19.53 7.80
C ARG A 158 -1.65 -20.09 9.21
N VAL A 159 -1.43 -19.22 10.20
CA VAL A 159 -1.45 -19.61 11.62
C VAL A 159 -2.81 -20.16 12.01
N PHE A 160 -3.89 -19.53 11.55
CA PHE A 160 -5.26 -19.98 11.79
C PHE A 160 -5.51 -21.39 11.24
N VAL A 161 -5.16 -21.63 9.98
CA VAL A 161 -5.31 -22.95 9.34
C VAL A 161 -4.47 -24.00 10.07
N SER A 162 -3.20 -23.70 10.37
CA SER A 162 -2.30 -24.64 11.07
C SER A 162 -2.77 -25.00 12.48
N ALA A 163 -3.22 -24.01 13.25
CA ALA A 163 -3.72 -24.24 14.59
C ALA A 163 -5.06 -25.01 14.59
N THR A 164 -5.95 -24.71 13.64
CA THR A 164 -7.21 -25.46 13.48
C THR A 164 -6.93 -26.91 13.10
N ASP A 165 -6.01 -27.14 12.15
CA ASP A 165 -5.59 -28.48 11.72
C ASP A 165 -5.06 -29.32 12.88
N LYS A 166 -4.14 -28.74 13.67
CA LYS A 166 -3.52 -29.39 14.84
C LYS A 166 -4.52 -29.63 15.98
N THR A 167 -5.45 -28.71 16.22
CA THR A 167 -6.38 -28.83 17.35
C THR A 167 -7.55 -29.76 17.06
N MET A 168 -8.04 -29.75 15.82
CA MET A 168 -9.18 -30.58 15.39
C MET A 168 -8.74 -31.92 14.76
N ASN A 169 -7.43 -32.20 14.68
CA ASN A 169 -6.84 -33.38 14.04
C ASN A 169 -7.38 -33.63 12.62
N LEU A 170 -7.62 -32.57 11.85
CA LEU A 170 -8.24 -32.65 10.53
C LEU A 170 -7.32 -33.24 9.46
N ASN A 171 -6.00 -33.26 9.69
CA ASN A 171 -4.99 -33.74 8.75
C ASN A 171 -5.21 -33.16 7.34
N LEU A 172 -5.46 -31.85 7.22
CA LEU A 172 -5.71 -31.15 5.95
C LEU A 172 -4.64 -31.45 4.89
N ALA A 173 -3.40 -31.68 5.33
CA ALA A 173 -2.28 -32.09 4.48
C ALA A 173 -2.50 -33.42 3.72
N GLN A 174 -3.38 -34.30 4.19
CA GLN A 174 -3.72 -35.58 3.55
C GLN A 174 -4.81 -35.42 2.48
N TYR A 175 -5.71 -34.44 2.65
CA TYR A 175 -6.78 -34.14 1.68
C TYR A 175 -6.30 -33.33 0.48
N ILE A 176 -5.09 -32.78 0.56
CA ILE A 176 -4.47 -31.98 -0.51
C ILE A 176 -3.50 -32.87 -1.28
N GLU A 177 -3.83 -33.14 -2.55
CA GLU A 177 -2.91 -33.78 -3.48
C GLU A 177 -1.73 -32.85 -3.78
N ARG A 178 -0.67 -32.94 -2.97
CA ARG A 178 0.52 -32.10 -3.06
C ARG A 178 1.13 -32.05 -4.47
N PRO A 179 1.25 -33.15 -5.24
CA PRO A 179 1.80 -33.08 -6.59
C PRO A 179 0.98 -32.19 -7.52
N VAL A 180 -0.35 -32.31 -7.49
CA VAL A 180 -1.27 -31.49 -8.30
C VAL A 180 -1.23 -30.03 -7.85
N LEU A 181 -1.19 -29.78 -6.54
CA LEU A 181 -1.09 -28.42 -6.01
C LEU A 181 0.25 -27.75 -6.36
N LEU A 182 1.37 -28.47 -6.33
CA LEU A 182 2.68 -27.96 -6.74
C LEU A 182 2.71 -27.63 -8.24
N LEU A 183 2.09 -28.47 -9.08
CA LEU A 183 1.90 -28.18 -10.50
C LEU A 183 1.05 -26.91 -10.70
N ALA A 184 -0.06 -26.78 -9.98
CA ALA A 184 -0.91 -25.60 -10.06
C ALA A 184 -0.19 -24.33 -9.60
N VAL A 185 0.55 -24.38 -8.49
CA VAL A 185 1.32 -23.25 -7.96
C VAL A 185 2.43 -22.82 -8.93
N THR A 186 3.13 -23.76 -9.55
CA THR A 186 4.18 -23.44 -10.54
C THR A 186 3.58 -22.86 -11.83
N ALA A 187 2.47 -23.42 -12.32
CA ALA A 187 1.78 -22.92 -13.51
C ALA A 187 1.18 -21.51 -13.28
N VAL A 188 0.41 -21.32 -12.21
CA VAL A 188 -0.21 -20.03 -11.88
C VAL A 188 0.87 -18.98 -11.57
N GLY A 189 1.90 -19.36 -10.83
CA GLY A 189 3.02 -18.47 -10.51
C GLY A 189 3.76 -17.99 -11.76
N SER A 190 4.00 -18.88 -12.73
CA SER A 190 4.68 -18.50 -13.98
C SER A 190 3.81 -17.58 -14.84
N VAL A 191 2.53 -17.90 -15.04
CA VAL A 191 1.59 -17.05 -15.79
C VAL A 191 1.45 -15.68 -15.14
N MET A 192 1.31 -15.61 -13.82
CA MET A 192 1.20 -14.35 -13.10
C MET A 192 2.50 -13.54 -13.19
N GLY A 193 3.66 -14.18 -13.09
CA GLY A 193 4.96 -13.53 -13.24
C GLY A 193 5.13 -12.92 -14.64
N ILE A 194 4.78 -13.66 -15.69
CA ILE A 194 4.80 -13.17 -17.07
C ILE A 194 3.82 -12.00 -17.25
N ALA A 195 2.59 -12.13 -16.76
CA ALA A 195 1.57 -11.09 -16.88
C ALA A 195 2.01 -9.78 -16.20
N LEU A 196 2.56 -9.87 -14.99
CA LEU A 196 3.11 -8.72 -14.29
C LEU A 196 4.32 -8.12 -15.00
N ALA A 197 5.23 -8.94 -15.52
CA ALA A 197 6.40 -8.47 -16.25
C ALA A 197 6.01 -7.70 -17.53
N ILE A 198 5.03 -8.23 -18.30
CA ILE A 198 4.50 -7.55 -19.49
C ILE A 198 3.84 -6.23 -19.09
N THR A 199 2.97 -6.25 -18.06
CA THR A 199 2.25 -5.06 -17.61
C THR A 199 3.23 -3.99 -17.12
N PHE A 200 4.23 -4.38 -16.33
CA PHE A 200 5.33 -3.50 -15.92
C PHE A 200 6.07 -2.90 -17.12
N GLY A 201 6.41 -3.70 -18.13
CA GLY A 201 7.06 -3.22 -19.34
C GLY A 201 6.22 -2.19 -20.11
N VAL A 202 4.90 -2.41 -20.22
CA VAL A 202 3.96 -1.47 -20.85
C VAL A 202 3.90 -0.14 -20.08
N VAL A 203 3.74 -0.21 -18.76
CA VAL A 203 3.63 0.98 -17.92
C VAL A 203 4.97 1.75 -17.87
N ASN A 204 6.11 1.04 -17.78
CA ASN A 204 7.43 1.68 -17.83
C ASN A 204 7.67 2.40 -19.15
N ARG A 205 7.32 1.77 -20.29
CA ARG A 205 7.40 2.43 -21.60
C ARG A 205 6.49 3.65 -21.67
N LYS A 206 5.26 3.56 -21.16
CA LYS A 206 4.34 4.70 -21.09
C LYS A 206 4.95 5.84 -20.26
N ARG A 207 5.58 5.56 -19.12
CA ARG A 207 6.24 6.58 -18.29
C ARG A 207 7.32 7.31 -19.08
N ASP A 208 8.17 6.56 -19.78
CA ASP A 208 9.25 7.13 -20.60
C ASP A 208 8.66 7.97 -21.75
N ASP A 209 7.62 7.47 -22.43
CA ASP A 209 6.89 8.21 -23.47
C ASP A 209 6.32 9.53 -22.93
N VAL A 210 5.65 9.53 -21.76
CA VAL A 210 5.05 10.76 -21.18
C VAL A 210 6.14 11.76 -20.82
N THR A 211 7.27 11.29 -20.29
CA THR A 211 8.43 12.14 -19.96
C THR A 211 9.01 12.79 -21.23
N GLU A 212 9.17 12.02 -22.31
CA GLU A 212 9.62 12.54 -23.59
C GLU A 212 8.59 13.51 -24.22
N MET A 213 7.30 13.21 -24.11
CA MET A 213 6.24 14.09 -24.58
C MET A 213 6.18 15.40 -23.80
N HIS A 214 6.42 15.38 -22.48
CA HIS A 214 6.56 16.59 -21.69
C HIS A 214 7.72 17.45 -22.21
N ARG A 215 8.92 16.87 -22.33
CA ARG A 215 10.11 17.57 -22.84
C ARG A 215 9.88 18.18 -24.22
N THR A 216 9.39 17.38 -25.17
CA THR A 216 9.14 17.85 -26.55
C THR A 216 7.99 18.86 -26.65
N THR A 217 7.04 18.83 -25.72
CA THR A 217 6.01 19.87 -25.60
C THR A 217 6.62 21.18 -25.10
N MET A 218 7.49 21.13 -24.09
CA MET A 218 8.20 22.31 -23.60
C MET A 218 9.14 22.90 -24.66
N ASP A 219 9.88 22.08 -25.40
CA ASP A 219 10.71 22.53 -26.51
C ASP A 219 9.87 23.24 -27.60
N ALA A 220 8.66 22.74 -27.89
CA ALA A 220 7.74 23.36 -28.84
C ALA A 220 7.22 24.71 -28.34
N VAL A 221 6.86 24.80 -27.06
CA VAL A 221 6.43 26.05 -26.41
C VAL A 221 7.55 27.10 -26.44
N ASP A 222 8.79 26.69 -26.11
CA ASP A 222 9.96 27.56 -26.13
C ASP A 222 10.32 28.03 -27.55
N THR A 223 10.18 27.15 -28.55
CA THR A 223 10.39 27.51 -29.95
C THR A 223 9.35 28.54 -30.40
N PHE A 224 8.08 28.32 -30.07
CA PHE A 224 7.01 29.29 -30.36
C PHE A 224 7.22 30.63 -29.65
N GLU A 225 7.72 30.63 -28.42
CA GLU A 225 8.04 31.89 -27.73
C GLU A 225 9.15 32.67 -28.46
N ARG A 226 10.18 31.97 -28.96
CA ARG A 226 11.25 32.60 -29.77
C ARG A 226 10.70 33.16 -31.07
N ASP A 227 9.85 32.40 -31.77
CA ASP A 227 9.19 32.89 -32.99
C ASP A 227 8.32 34.11 -32.71
N PHE A 228 7.66 34.18 -31.54
CA PHE A 228 6.93 35.37 -31.09
C PHE A 228 7.83 36.58 -30.93
N ARG A 229 9.05 36.40 -30.40
CA ARG A 229 10.04 37.48 -30.27
C ARG A 229 10.58 37.94 -31.63
N ASP A 230 10.86 37.00 -32.52
CA ASP A 230 11.66 37.26 -33.72
C ASP A 230 10.79 37.62 -34.95
N VAL A 231 9.53 37.16 -34.99
CA VAL A 231 8.64 37.29 -36.16
C VAL A 231 7.50 38.30 -35.95
N PHE A 232 7.12 38.58 -34.70
CA PHE A 232 5.96 39.42 -34.38
C PHE A 232 6.38 40.71 -33.65
N GLU A 233 6.69 41.75 -34.44
CA GLU A 233 7.11 43.08 -33.95
C GLU A 233 6.09 43.78 -33.04
N ASN A 234 4.81 43.39 -33.10
CA ASN A 234 3.71 44.03 -32.38
C ASN A 234 3.37 43.39 -31.02
N VAL A 235 4.07 42.33 -30.61
CA VAL A 235 3.81 41.66 -29.33
C VAL A 235 4.73 42.24 -28.26
N SER A 236 4.14 42.85 -27.23
CA SER A 236 4.92 43.38 -26.11
C SER A 236 5.60 42.25 -25.30
N PRO A 237 6.79 42.50 -24.71
CA PRO A 237 7.45 41.51 -23.85
C PRO A 237 6.57 41.04 -22.68
N GLU A 238 5.76 41.93 -22.11
CA GLU A 238 4.84 41.61 -21.02
C GLU A 238 3.72 40.66 -21.46
N GLN A 239 3.14 40.87 -22.64
CA GLN A 239 2.13 39.96 -23.20
C GLN A 239 2.71 38.57 -23.46
N ARG A 240 3.94 38.50 -23.98
CA ARG A 240 4.62 37.22 -24.23
C ARG A 240 4.86 36.46 -22.92
N GLU A 241 5.43 37.12 -21.92
CA GLU A 241 5.69 36.50 -20.61
C GLU A 241 4.37 36.08 -19.94
N THR A 242 3.31 36.87 -20.08
CA THR A 242 2.00 36.53 -19.54
C THR A 242 1.44 35.25 -20.17
N ILE A 243 1.53 35.09 -21.50
CA ILE A 243 0.99 33.91 -22.20
C ILE A 243 1.83 32.66 -21.88
N PHE A 244 3.13 32.70 -22.16
CA PHE A 244 4.02 31.54 -22.07
C PHE A 244 4.40 31.22 -20.62
N GLY A 245 4.64 32.25 -19.79
CA GLY A 245 4.97 32.09 -18.37
C GLY A 245 3.80 31.51 -17.55
N THR A 246 2.56 31.93 -17.83
CA THR A 246 1.38 31.34 -17.17
C THR A 246 1.22 29.87 -17.53
N PHE A 247 1.37 29.51 -18.81
CA PHE A 247 1.30 28.11 -19.23
C PHE A 247 2.40 27.24 -18.57
N ARG A 248 3.65 27.72 -18.53
CA ARG A 248 4.76 27.03 -17.84
C ARG A 248 4.45 26.79 -16.36
N LYS A 249 3.96 27.83 -15.67
CA LYS A 249 3.62 27.74 -14.25
C LYS A 249 2.52 26.71 -14.01
N GLU A 250 1.47 26.72 -14.84
CA GLU A 250 0.39 25.76 -14.73
C GLU A 250 0.80 24.34 -15.11
N MET A 251 1.68 24.16 -16.09
CA MET A 251 2.29 22.87 -16.41
C MET A 251 3.05 22.32 -15.19
N ALA A 252 3.89 23.13 -14.54
CA ALA A 252 4.61 22.71 -13.34
C ALA A 252 3.67 22.35 -12.18
N LEU A 253 2.57 23.09 -12.01
CA LEU A 253 1.53 22.75 -11.03
C LEU A 253 0.80 21.45 -11.38
N PHE A 254 0.54 21.21 -12.66
CA PHE A 254 -0.10 19.98 -13.15
C PHE A 254 0.77 18.75 -12.93
N LEU A 255 2.07 18.84 -13.21
CA LEU A 255 3.05 17.77 -12.93
C LEU A 255 3.13 17.42 -11.44
N LYS A 256 2.92 18.41 -10.57
CA LYS A 256 2.89 18.26 -9.10
C LYS A 256 1.50 17.89 -8.56
N SER A 257 0.56 17.52 -9.43
CA SER A 257 -0.82 17.15 -9.06
C SER A 257 -1.60 18.27 -8.35
N ALA A 258 -1.09 19.51 -8.34
CA ALA A 258 -1.68 20.62 -7.60
C ALA A 258 -2.92 21.19 -8.30
N ILE A 259 -3.07 20.91 -9.60
CA ILE A 259 -4.26 21.23 -10.39
C ILE A 259 -4.79 19.98 -11.11
N SER A 260 -6.11 19.93 -11.27
CA SER A 260 -6.79 18.80 -11.92
C SER A 260 -6.62 18.80 -13.44
N TYR A 261 -6.73 17.62 -14.07
CA TYR A 261 -6.70 17.50 -15.52
C TYR A 261 -7.73 18.40 -16.25
N PRO A 262 -9.02 18.46 -15.84
CA PRO A 262 -9.98 19.36 -16.48
C PRO A 262 -9.57 20.83 -16.43
N HIS A 263 -8.99 21.27 -15.31
CA HIS A 263 -8.47 22.63 -15.16
C HIS A 263 -7.30 22.88 -16.12
N PHE A 264 -6.30 22.00 -16.11
CA PHE A 264 -5.14 22.15 -16.98
C PHE A 264 -5.50 22.06 -18.47
N LYS A 265 -6.46 21.20 -18.85
CA LYS A 265 -6.98 21.13 -20.21
C LYS A 265 -7.61 22.46 -20.65
N GLN A 266 -8.40 23.11 -19.80
CA GLN A 266 -8.99 24.42 -20.11
C GLN A 266 -7.92 25.50 -20.26
N SER A 267 -6.91 25.48 -19.40
CA SER A 267 -5.76 26.38 -19.51
C SER A 267 -4.98 26.18 -20.80
N ALA A 268 -4.69 24.92 -21.17
CA ALA A 268 -4.02 24.60 -22.42
C ALA A 268 -4.81 25.06 -23.65
N LEU A 269 -6.15 24.93 -23.63
CA LEU A 269 -7.02 25.47 -24.68
C LEU A 269 -6.94 27.01 -24.74
N THR A 270 -7.01 27.67 -23.58
CA THR A 270 -6.92 29.14 -23.48
C THR A 270 -5.56 29.64 -24.01
N PHE A 271 -4.47 28.97 -23.65
CA PHE A 271 -3.13 29.24 -24.17
C PHE A 271 -3.09 29.09 -25.70
N LEU A 272 -3.60 27.99 -26.24
CA LEU A 272 -3.66 27.77 -27.69
C LEU A 272 -4.50 28.83 -28.41
N ASP A 273 -5.62 29.27 -27.83
CA ASP A 273 -6.46 30.34 -28.39
C ASP A 273 -5.75 31.70 -28.38
N GLN A 274 -5.04 32.03 -27.29
CA GLN A 274 -4.23 33.25 -27.20
C GLN A 274 -3.09 33.25 -28.23
N VAL A 275 -2.38 32.13 -28.37
CA VAL A 275 -1.33 31.98 -29.40
C VAL A 275 -1.94 32.07 -30.80
N ARG A 276 -3.09 31.43 -31.03
CA ARG A 276 -3.78 31.46 -32.33
C ARG A 276 -4.24 32.86 -32.72
N ALA A 277 -4.70 33.67 -31.75
CA ALA A 277 -5.11 35.05 -32.00
C ALA A 277 -3.97 35.89 -32.60
N VAL A 278 -2.73 35.63 -32.19
CA VAL A 278 -1.53 36.29 -32.73
C VAL A 278 -1.10 35.66 -34.05
N VAL A 279 -1.04 34.32 -34.13
CA VAL A 279 -0.59 33.57 -35.31
C VAL A 279 -1.50 33.80 -36.52
N LYS A 280 -2.80 34.04 -36.34
CA LYS A 280 -3.76 34.26 -37.44
C LYS A 280 -3.39 35.44 -38.34
N ALA A 281 -2.61 36.41 -37.85
CA ALA A 281 -2.10 37.52 -38.65
C ALA A 281 -1.00 37.11 -39.65
N ARG A 282 -0.44 35.90 -39.53
CA ARG A 282 0.67 35.37 -40.34
C ARG A 282 0.34 33.95 -40.85
N PRO A 283 -0.11 33.79 -42.10
CA PRO A 283 -0.44 32.48 -42.68
C PRO A 283 0.71 31.45 -42.65
N SER A 284 1.97 31.90 -42.70
CA SER A 284 3.15 31.02 -42.65
C SER A 284 3.31 30.28 -41.32
N MET A 285 2.72 30.79 -40.23
CA MET A 285 2.80 30.21 -38.88
C MET A 285 1.60 29.31 -38.55
N ASP A 286 0.56 29.28 -39.39
CA ASP A 286 -0.65 28.50 -39.15
C ASP A 286 -0.39 26.99 -39.18
N VAL A 287 0.42 26.53 -40.15
CA VAL A 287 0.80 25.11 -40.26
C VAL A 287 1.69 24.67 -39.10
N PRO A 288 2.80 25.37 -38.74
CA PRO A 288 3.57 25.06 -37.54
C PRO A 288 2.73 25.06 -36.26
N PHE A 289 1.77 25.97 -36.13
CA PHE A 289 0.90 26.04 -34.95
C PHE A 289 0.11 24.75 -34.76
N HIS A 290 -0.55 24.27 -35.82
CA HIS A 290 -1.33 23.04 -35.77
C HIS A 290 -0.47 21.77 -35.70
N ALA A 291 0.56 21.66 -36.56
CA ALA A 291 1.37 20.46 -36.71
C ALA A 291 2.43 20.27 -35.61
N VAL A 292 2.80 21.34 -34.89
CA VAL A 292 3.80 21.27 -33.83
C VAL A 292 3.15 21.56 -32.49
N LEU A 293 2.68 22.78 -32.24
CA LEU A 293 2.26 23.18 -30.90
C LEU A 293 0.99 22.43 -30.44
N VAL A 294 -0.09 22.50 -31.24
CA VAL A 294 -1.37 21.85 -30.91
C VAL A 294 -1.20 20.34 -30.80
N GLN A 295 -0.48 19.73 -31.76
CA GLN A 295 -0.27 18.29 -31.78
C GLN A 295 0.53 17.80 -30.55
N ARG A 296 1.58 18.52 -30.14
CA ARG A 296 2.41 18.12 -28.98
C ARG A 296 1.64 18.25 -27.67
N ILE A 297 0.96 19.38 -27.45
CA ILE A 297 0.14 19.61 -26.25
C ILE A 297 -1.01 18.59 -26.18
N SER A 298 -1.74 18.37 -27.28
CA SER A 298 -2.82 17.38 -27.32
C SER A 298 -2.32 15.97 -27.09
N GLY A 299 -1.17 15.61 -27.67
CA GLY A 299 -0.54 14.31 -27.48
C GLY A 299 -0.18 14.08 -26.01
N PHE A 300 0.49 15.05 -25.37
CA PHE A 300 0.84 14.99 -23.95
C PHE A 300 -0.40 14.84 -23.05
N LEU A 301 -1.43 15.66 -23.26
CA LEU A 301 -2.68 15.59 -22.50
C LEU A 301 -3.44 14.28 -22.70
N THR A 302 -3.35 13.67 -23.88
CA THR A 302 -4.03 12.38 -24.13
C THR A 302 -3.28 11.25 -23.45
N LYS A 303 -1.95 11.21 -23.60
CA LYS A 303 -1.12 10.12 -23.07
C LYS A 303 -1.13 10.07 -21.54
N THR A 304 -1.22 11.22 -20.87
CA THR A 304 -1.34 11.32 -19.41
C THR A 304 -2.65 10.78 -18.85
N GLN A 305 -3.71 10.66 -19.66
CA GLN A 305 -5.02 10.11 -19.24
C GLN A 305 -5.21 8.63 -19.55
N ILE A 306 -4.43 8.07 -20.47
CA ILE A 306 -4.54 6.65 -20.83
C ILE A 306 -4.00 5.83 -19.67
N ALA A 307 -4.85 5.19 -18.89
CA ALA A 307 -4.48 4.27 -17.81
C ALA A 307 -5.25 2.95 -17.95
N PHE A 308 -4.77 1.90 -17.30
CA PHE A 308 -5.53 0.66 -17.17
C PHE A 308 -6.80 0.90 -16.36
N PRO A 309 -7.91 0.22 -16.69
CA PRO A 309 -9.14 0.34 -15.93
C PRO A 309 -8.94 -0.14 -14.50
N ALA A 310 -9.51 0.53 -13.51
CA ALA A 310 -9.40 0.15 -12.09
C ALA A 310 -9.80 -1.32 -11.82
N ALA A 311 -10.75 -1.86 -12.60
CA ALA A 311 -11.15 -3.25 -12.54
C ALA A 311 -10.01 -4.25 -12.84
N PHE A 312 -9.07 -3.88 -13.71
CA PHE A 312 -7.90 -4.71 -14.02
C PHE A 312 -7.00 -4.90 -12.80
N TYR A 313 -6.71 -3.82 -12.07
CA TYR A 313 -5.92 -3.88 -10.83
C TYR A 313 -6.63 -4.67 -9.72
N GLY A 314 -7.95 -4.48 -9.57
CA GLY A 314 -8.76 -5.26 -8.63
C GLY A 314 -8.72 -6.75 -8.94
N TRP A 315 -8.86 -7.12 -10.22
CA TRP A 315 -8.77 -8.51 -10.67
C TRP A 315 -7.38 -9.11 -10.46
N LEU A 316 -6.31 -8.36 -10.78
CA LEU A 316 -4.92 -8.78 -10.56
C LEU A 316 -4.63 -9.03 -9.08
N SER A 317 -5.13 -8.16 -8.20
CA SER A 317 -4.99 -8.32 -6.74
C SER A 317 -5.76 -9.54 -6.22
N LEU A 318 -6.95 -9.81 -6.76
CA LEU A 318 -7.71 -11.01 -6.41
C LEU A 318 -6.96 -12.29 -6.80
N LEU A 319 -6.41 -12.33 -8.02
CA LEU A 319 -5.59 -13.46 -8.48
C LEU A 319 -4.34 -13.64 -7.63
N ALA A 320 -3.65 -12.55 -7.29
CA ALA A 320 -2.48 -12.60 -6.43
C ALA A 320 -2.82 -13.17 -5.05
N ASN A 321 -3.91 -12.72 -4.44
CA ASN A 321 -4.37 -13.24 -3.15
C ASN A 321 -4.75 -14.72 -3.20
N LEU A 322 -5.45 -15.15 -4.26
CA LEU A 322 -5.75 -16.57 -4.48
C LEU A 322 -4.45 -17.39 -4.60
N TYR A 323 -3.49 -16.91 -5.38
CA TYR A 323 -2.19 -17.55 -5.54
C TYR A 323 -1.44 -17.68 -4.21
N PHE A 324 -1.43 -16.63 -3.38
CA PHE A 324 -0.78 -16.67 -2.06
C PHE A 324 -1.41 -17.71 -1.13
N VAL A 325 -2.73 -17.88 -1.18
CA VAL A 325 -3.42 -18.96 -0.45
C VAL A 325 -3.00 -20.33 -0.98
N LEU A 326 -2.86 -20.51 -2.29
CA LEU A 326 -2.40 -21.78 -2.86
C LEU A 326 -0.95 -22.11 -2.45
N VAL A 327 -0.05 -21.11 -2.48
CA VAL A 327 1.35 -21.26 -2.03
C VAL A 327 1.42 -21.64 -0.55
N MET A 328 0.57 -21.02 0.29
CA MET A 328 0.43 -21.33 1.71
C MET A 328 0.13 -22.82 1.92
N MET A 329 -0.82 -23.36 1.16
CA MET A 329 -1.24 -24.75 1.26
C MET A 329 -0.20 -25.73 0.70
N ALA A 330 0.56 -25.31 -0.31
CA ALA A 330 1.55 -26.16 -0.97
C ALA A 330 2.84 -26.34 -0.16
N THR A 331 3.23 -25.33 0.62
CA THR A 331 4.52 -25.27 1.31
C THR A 331 4.32 -25.18 2.84
N PRO A 332 4.20 -26.31 3.56
CA PRO A 332 4.08 -26.29 5.02
C PRO A 332 5.41 -25.95 5.71
N GLY A 333 5.36 -25.62 7.00
CA GLY A 333 6.56 -25.37 7.81
C GLY A 333 7.12 -23.95 7.74
N ILE A 334 8.26 -23.75 8.38
CA ILE A 334 8.95 -22.45 8.49
C ILE A 334 9.48 -21.99 7.13
N THR A 335 10.10 -22.88 6.36
CA THR A 335 10.62 -22.55 5.01
C THR A 335 9.50 -22.05 4.10
N GLY A 336 8.34 -22.72 4.12
CA GLY A 336 7.18 -22.29 3.36
C GLY A 336 6.62 -20.94 3.80
N MET A 337 6.73 -20.57 5.07
CA MET A 337 6.35 -19.24 5.55
C MET A 337 7.25 -18.16 4.92
N PHE A 338 8.57 -18.34 4.96
CA PHE A 338 9.49 -17.38 4.34
C PHE A 338 9.28 -17.27 2.84
N VAL A 339 9.07 -18.39 2.14
CA VAL A 339 8.75 -18.39 0.71
C VAL A 339 7.44 -17.62 0.45
N GLN A 340 6.39 -17.86 1.23
CA GLN A 340 5.12 -17.16 1.09
C GLN A 340 5.29 -15.64 1.31
N LEU A 341 6.01 -15.24 2.35
CA LEU A 341 6.28 -13.82 2.64
C LEU A 341 7.08 -13.16 1.51
N LEU A 342 8.09 -13.85 0.98
CA LEU A 342 8.88 -13.37 -0.16
C LEU A 342 8.01 -13.23 -1.41
N VAL A 343 7.18 -14.23 -1.72
CA VAL A 343 6.27 -14.22 -2.86
C VAL A 343 5.26 -13.08 -2.74
N ILE A 344 4.65 -12.88 -1.57
CA ILE A 344 3.74 -11.74 -1.34
C ILE A 344 4.49 -10.43 -1.54
N PHE A 345 5.68 -10.29 -0.96
CA PHE A 345 6.49 -9.08 -1.09
C PHE A 345 6.80 -8.74 -2.56
N VAL A 346 7.23 -9.74 -3.35
CA VAL A 346 7.58 -9.55 -4.77
C VAL A 346 6.33 -9.25 -5.61
N PHE A 347 5.30 -10.09 -5.55
CA PHE A 347 4.14 -9.98 -6.44
C PHE A 347 3.22 -8.82 -6.08
N GLN A 348 2.89 -8.66 -4.80
CA GLN A 348 2.07 -7.53 -4.35
C GLN A 348 2.85 -6.22 -4.47
N GLY A 349 4.15 -6.24 -4.18
CA GLY A 349 5.00 -5.06 -4.35
C GLY A 349 5.09 -4.62 -5.82
N LEU A 350 5.24 -5.56 -6.74
CA LEU A 350 5.25 -5.26 -8.16
C LEU A 350 3.89 -4.71 -8.65
N LEU A 351 2.76 -5.26 -8.18
CA LEU A 351 1.43 -4.75 -8.49
C LEU A 351 1.28 -3.28 -8.06
N VAL A 352 1.70 -2.98 -6.84
CA VAL A 352 1.69 -1.63 -6.27
C VAL A 352 2.56 -0.67 -7.10
N ILE A 353 3.78 -1.10 -7.50
CA ILE A 353 4.66 -0.30 -8.36
C ILE A 353 4.03 -0.05 -9.74
N ILE A 354 3.46 -1.10 -10.36
CA ILE A 354 2.80 -0.97 -11.67
C ILE A 354 1.64 0.02 -11.58
N GLN A 355 0.85 -0.03 -10.51
CA GLN A 355 -0.25 0.90 -10.31
C GLN A 355 0.27 2.34 -10.16
N ASP A 356 1.27 2.56 -9.30
CA ASP A 356 1.89 3.89 -9.10
C ASP A 356 2.44 4.48 -10.41
N MET A 357 3.15 3.67 -11.21
CA MET A 357 3.73 4.11 -12.48
C MET A 357 2.67 4.36 -13.57
N ASP A 358 1.48 3.74 -13.48
CA ASP A 358 0.41 3.94 -14.46
C ASP A 358 -0.34 5.27 -14.23
N TYR A 359 -0.22 5.86 -13.05
CA TYR A 359 -0.72 7.20 -12.74
C TYR A 359 0.44 8.20 -12.58
N PRO A 360 1.06 8.66 -13.68
CA PRO A 360 2.30 9.45 -13.64
C PRO A 360 2.19 10.82 -12.95
N LEU A 361 0.97 11.28 -12.68
CA LEU A 361 0.64 12.61 -12.14
C LEU A 361 -0.10 12.56 -10.80
N ASP A 362 -0.35 11.38 -10.23
CA ASP A 362 -1.03 11.26 -8.93
C ASP A 362 -0.14 11.82 -7.81
N ALA A 363 -0.69 12.30 -6.69
CA ALA A 363 0.05 12.76 -5.51
C ALA A 363 -0.05 11.79 -4.33
N ASP A 364 -1.03 10.87 -4.32
CA ASP A 364 -1.42 10.14 -3.12
C ASP A 364 -0.36 9.14 -2.62
N ALA A 365 0.54 8.68 -3.48
CA ALA A 365 1.66 7.82 -3.14
C ALA A 365 2.82 8.07 -4.10
N THR A 366 4.02 8.44 -3.63
CA THR A 366 5.26 8.38 -4.43
C THR A 366 6.11 7.24 -3.90
N ILE A 367 6.00 6.07 -4.50
CA ILE A 367 6.76 4.90 -4.05
C ILE A 367 8.15 4.89 -4.68
N PHE A 368 8.29 5.56 -5.83
CA PHE A 368 9.55 5.81 -6.53
C PHE A 368 9.61 7.28 -7.00
N ASN A 369 10.83 7.77 -7.30
CA ASN A 369 11.08 8.93 -8.18
C ASN A 369 10.61 8.64 -9.63
N ALA A 370 9.44 8.02 -9.80
CA ALA A 370 8.84 7.63 -11.07
C ALA A 370 7.89 8.69 -11.62
N LYS A 371 7.58 9.72 -10.83
CA LYS A 371 6.86 10.90 -11.29
C LYS A 371 7.81 11.80 -12.04
N ILE A 372 7.27 12.56 -13.00
CA ILE A 372 8.01 13.59 -13.74
C ILE A 372 8.33 14.69 -12.74
N LEU A 373 9.40 14.49 -11.98
CA LEU A 373 9.92 15.46 -11.02
C LEU A 373 11.04 16.20 -11.72
N ASP A 374 10.94 17.53 -11.64
CA ASP A 374 11.86 18.53 -12.20
C ASP A 374 13.34 18.14 -12.07
#